data_AF-A0A352SE86-F1
#
_entry.id   AF-A0A352SE86-F1
#
_cell.length_a   1.000
_cell.length_b   1.000
_cell.length_c   1.000
_cell.angle_alpha   90.00
_cell.angle_beta   90.00
_cell.angle_gamma   90.00
#
_symmetry.space_group_name_H-M   'P 1'
#
loop_
_entity.id
_entity.type
_entity.pdbx_description
1 polymer ?
#
loop_
_entity_poly.entity_id
_entity_poly.type
_entity_poly.pdbx_seq_one_letter_code
_entity_poly.pdbx_strand_id
1 'polypeptide(L)'
;IALHYVFDTPNDRVVWDVGHQSYPHKILTGRRDRMSTLRQYGGISGFPRRAESEYDTFGTAHSSTSISAALGMALGARTRGEKRVGIAVIGDGAMTAGMA
;
A
#
# COMPACT_ATOMS: atom_id res chain seq x y z
N ILE A 1 -1.71 -1.16 12.07
CA ILE A 1 -2.09 -2.33 12.88
C ILE A 1 -3.55 -2.68 12.63
N ALA A 2 -4.52 -1.84 13.03
CA ALA A 2 -5.95 -2.11 12.83
C ALA A 2 -6.31 -2.59 11.41
N LEU A 3 -5.78 -1.94 10.37
CA LEU A 3 -6.00 -2.36 8.99
C LEU A 3 -5.60 -3.83 8.72
N HIS A 4 -4.42 -4.25 9.18
CA HIS A 4 -3.96 -5.64 9.02
C HIS A 4 -4.65 -6.63 9.95
N TYR A 5 -5.36 -6.14 10.97
CA TYR A 5 -6.13 -6.98 11.88
C TYR A 5 -7.55 -7.20 11.35
N VAL A 6 -8.15 -6.17 10.74
CA VAL A 6 -9.55 -6.19 10.26
C VAL A 6 -9.66 -6.72 8.83
N PHE A 7 -8.68 -6.45 7.97
CA PHE A 7 -8.70 -6.84 6.56
C PHE A 7 -7.79 -8.03 6.28
N ASP A 8 -8.20 -8.87 5.32
CA ASP A 8 -7.49 -10.08 4.91
C ASP A 8 -6.41 -9.76 3.88
N THR A 9 -5.31 -9.13 4.32
CA THR A 9 -4.18 -8.83 3.43
C THR A 9 -3.30 -10.08 3.25
N PRO A 10 -2.86 -10.42 2.02
CA PRO A 10 -2.78 -9.57 0.83
C PRO A 10 -3.94 -9.73 -0.17
N ASN A 11 -4.98 -10.50 0.17
CA ASN A 11 -6.16 -10.63 -0.69
C ASN A 11 -6.87 -9.27 -0.80
N ASP A 12 -7.24 -8.67 0.34
CA ASP A 12 -7.63 -7.27 0.43
C ASP A 12 -6.44 -6.36 0.13
N ARG A 13 -6.70 -5.30 -0.63
CA ARG A 13 -5.64 -4.48 -1.20
C ARG A 13 -5.55 -3.15 -0.49
N VAL A 14 -4.46 -2.96 0.25
CA VAL A 14 -4.14 -1.69 0.92
C VAL A 14 -3.15 -0.91 0.07
N VAL A 15 -3.54 0.33 -0.28
CA VAL A 15 -2.73 1.28 -1.05
C VAL A 15 -2.35 2.44 -0.14
N TRP A 16 -1.04 2.65 0.07
CA TRP A 16 -0.51 3.73 0.91
C TRP A 16 -0.09 4.92 0.07
N ASP A 17 -0.79 6.05 0.16
CA ASP A 17 -0.45 7.25 -0.60
C ASP A 17 0.95 7.79 -0.21
N VAL A 18 1.79 8.11 -1.20
CA VAL A 18 3.23 8.36 -1.08
C VAL A 18 4.01 7.15 -0.54
N GLY A 19 3.69 6.68 0.68
CA GLY A 19 4.18 5.44 1.26
C GLY A 19 5.32 5.60 2.27
N HIS A 20 5.72 6.83 2.60
CA HIS A 20 6.76 7.08 3.62
C HIS A 20 6.33 6.68 5.04
N GLN A 21 5.02 6.63 5.27
CA GLN A 21 4.36 6.20 6.51
C GLN A 21 4.16 4.67 6.61
N SER A 22 4.64 3.90 5.63
CA SER A 22 4.37 2.46 5.52
C SER A 22 5.35 1.55 6.30
N TYR A 23 6.27 2.09 7.11
CA TYR A 23 7.25 1.25 7.80
C TYR A 23 6.61 0.21 8.75
N PRO A 24 5.58 0.55 9.55
CA PRO A 24 4.86 -0.45 10.33
C PRO A 24 4.19 -1.51 9.45
N HIS A 25 3.69 -1.13 8.28
CA HIS A 25 3.16 -2.07 7.30
C HIS A 25 4.24 -3.06 6.85
N LYS A 26 5.45 -2.59 6.51
CA LYS A 26 6.58 -3.47 6.15
C LYS A 26 6.95 -4.43 7.27
N ILE A 27 7.03 -3.92 8.51
CA ILE A 27 7.32 -4.73 9.70
C ILE A 27 6.29 -5.85 9.87
N LEU A 28 5.00 -5.53 9.79
CA LEU A 28 3.91 -6.49 9.98
C LEU A 28 3.78 -7.51 8.84
N THR A 29 4.34 -7.22 7.67
CA THR A 29 4.24 -8.03 6.45
C THR A 29 5.57 -8.74 6.14
N GLY A 30 6.21 -9.26 7.19
CA GLY A 30 7.37 -10.16 7.07
C GLY A 30 8.72 -9.49 6.83
N ARG A 31 8.83 -8.15 6.95
CA ARG A 31 10.09 -7.43 6.67
C ARG A 31 10.77 -6.84 7.89
N ARG A 32 10.34 -7.22 9.10
CA ARG A 32 10.91 -6.73 10.38
C ARG A 32 12.43 -6.82 10.42
N ASP A 33 12.99 -7.98 10.09
CA ASP A 33 14.43 -8.25 10.21
C ASP A 33 15.27 -7.50 9.16
N ARG A 34 14.63 -7.04 8.08
CA ARG A 34 15.27 -6.29 7.00
C ARG A 34 15.19 -4.78 7.19
N MET A 35 14.51 -4.29 8.23
CA MET A 35 14.33 -2.85 8.46
C MET A 35 15.64 -2.09 8.71
N SER A 36 16.69 -2.77 9.17
CA SER A 36 18.03 -2.19 9.28
C SER A 36 18.66 -1.79 7.94
N THR A 37 18.17 -2.35 6.83
CA THR A 37 18.64 -2.09 5.45
C THR A 37 17.79 -1.06 4.70
N LEU A 38 16.83 -0.42 5.38
CA LEU A 38 15.88 0.50 4.76
C LEU A 38 16.59 1.65 4.05
N ARG A 39 16.21 1.88 2.78
CA ARG A 39 16.79 2.90 1.87
C ARG A 39 18.28 2.73 1.56
N GLN A 40 18.88 1.61 1.93
CA GLN A 40 20.25 1.29 1.55
C GLN A 40 20.27 0.61 0.18
N TYR A 41 21.41 0.72 -0.52
CA TYR A 41 21.63 -0.01 -1.77
C TYR A 41 21.52 -1.52 -1.51
N GLY A 42 20.73 -2.23 -2.32
CA GLY A 42 20.43 -3.66 -2.11
C GLY A 42 19.49 -3.97 -0.94
N GLY A 43 19.08 -2.96 -0.17
CA GLY A 43 18.16 -3.07 0.96
C GLY A 43 16.69 -2.92 0.56
N ILE A 44 15.81 -2.79 1.55
CA ILE A 44 14.38 -2.58 1.32
C ILE A 44 14.07 -1.12 1.00
N SER A 45 13.11 -0.91 0.10
CA SER A 45 12.66 0.42 -0.35
C SER A 45 12.04 1.22 0.80
N GLY A 46 12.27 2.53 0.80
CA GLY A 46 11.59 3.48 1.68
C GLY A 46 10.10 3.68 1.40
N PHE A 47 9.58 3.07 0.34
CA PHE A 47 8.18 3.13 -0.09
C PHE A 47 7.68 1.72 -0.46
N PRO A 48 6.36 1.47 -0.46
CA PRO A 48 5.80 0.22 -0.96
C PRO A 48 6.25 -0.04 -2.40
N ARG A 49 6.76 -1.24 -2.66
CA ARG A 49 7.26 -1.67 -3.96
C ARG A 49 6.71 -3.07 -4.25
N ARG A 50 5.90 -3.18 -5.31
CA ARG A 50 5.26 -4.45 -5.73
C ARG A 50 6.22 -5.63 -5.90
N ALA A 51 7.45 -5.37 -6.36
CA ALA A 51 8.47 -6.40 -6.53
C ALA A 51 9.14 -6.82 -5.21
N GLU A 52 8.96 -6.06 -4.12
CA GLU A 52 9.53 -6.35 -2.80
C GLU A 52 8.60 -7.22 -1.95
N SER A 53 7.28 -7.08 -2.10
CA SER A 53 6.28 -7.80 -1.30
C SER A 53 4.93 -7.86 -2.00
N GLU A 54 4.21 -8.97 -1.84
CA GLU A 54 2.81 -9.13 -2.29
C GLU A 54 1.84 -8.19 -1.56
N TYR A 55 2.21 -7.71 -0.36
CA TYR A 55 1.45 -6.77 0.44
C TYR A 55 1.60 -5.32 -0.06
N ASP A 56 2.61 -5.04 -0.88
CA ASP A 56 2.84 -3.72 -1.49
C ASP A 56 2.03 -3.64 -2.78
N THR A 57 0.71 -3.47 -2.65
CA THR A 57 -0.25 -3.69 -3.76
C THR A 57 -0.15 -2.67 -4.90
N PHE A 58 0.42 -1.50 -4.63
CA PHE A 58 0.66 -0.45 -5.61
C PHE A 58 2.05 0.16 -5.38
N GLY A 59 2.78 0.46 -6.46
CA GLY A 59 4.03 1.18 -6.38
C GLY A 59 3.74 2.66 -6.23
N THR A 60 3.92 3.22 -5.04
CA THR A 60 3.67 4.64 -4.78
C THR A 60 4.99 5.41 -4.67
N ALA A 61 4.96 6.65 -5.14
CA ALA A 61 6.02 7.64 -4.95
C ALA A 61 5.43 9.06 -5.04
N HIS A 62 4.45 9.27 -5.93
CA HIS A 62 3.73 10.53 -6.07
C HIS A 62 2.43 10.52 -5.26
N SER A 63 2.09 11.66 -4.68
CA SER A 63 0.87 11.83 -3.90
C SER A 63 -0.39 11.73 -4.75
N SER A 64 -1.54 11.49 -4.10
CA SER A 64 -2.89 11.59 -4.71
C SER A 64 -3.18 10.51 -5.74
N THR A 65 -2.47 9.38 -5.68
CA THR A 65 -2.67 8.22 -6.56
C THR A 65 -3.44 7.10 -5.89
N SER A 66 -3.54 7.12 -4.56
CA SER A 66 -4.09 5.99 -3.78
C SER A 66 -5.57 5.74 -4.01
N ILE A 67 -6.40 6.79 -4.12
CA ILE A 67 -7.86 6.69 -4.27
C ILE A 67 -8.20 6.09 -5.64
N SER A 68 -7.63 6.64 -6.71
CA SER A 68 -7.80 6.12 -8.07
C SER A 68 -7.32 4.67 -8.20
N ALA A 69 -6.18 4.34 -7.59
CA ALA A 69 -5.66 2.96 -7.59
C ALA A 69 -6.57 1.99 -6.83
N ALA A 70 -7.02 2.35 -5.62
CA ALA A 70 -7.92 1.51 -4.82
C ALA A 70 -9.27 1.30 -5.52
N LEU A 71 -9.81 2.35 -6.16
CA LEU A 71 -11.03 2.26 -6.97
C LEU A 71 -10.85 1.29 -8.15
N GLY A 72 -9.77 1.43 -8.91
CA GLY A 72 -9.47 0.52 -10.02
C GLY A 72 -9.33 -0.93 -9.57
N MET A 73 -8.69 -1.18 -8.43
CA MET A 73 -8.58 -2.52 -7.84
C MET A 73 -9.94 -3.09 -7.42
N ALA A 74 -10.81 -2.27 -6.82
CA ALA A 74 -12.15 -2.67 -6.40
C ALA A 74 -13.05 -2.99 -7.61
N LEU A 75 -13.02 -2.15 -8.66
CA LEU A 75 -13.76 -2.39 -9.89
C LEU A 75 -13.27 -3.65 -10.61
N GLY A 76 -11.95 -3.85 -10.68
CA GLY A 76 -11.36 -5.05 -11.27
C GLY A 76 -11.75 -6.34 -10.54
N ALA A 77 -11.83 -6.29 -9.20
CA ALA A 77 -12.33 -7.40 -8.39
C ALA A 77 -13.81 -7.69 -8.67
N ARG A 78 -14.64 -6.64 -8.72
CA ARG A 78 -16.08 -6.75 -9.00
C ARG A 78 -16.34 -7.41 -10.36
N THR A 79 -15.59 -7.04 -11.40
CA THR A 79 -15.72 -7.63 -12.74
C THR A 79 -15.36 -9.12 -12.76
N ARG A 80 -14.50 -9.58 -11.86
CA ARG A 80 -14.14 -11.01 -11.70
C ARG A 80 -15.05 -11.77 -10.72
N GLY A 81 -16.07 -11.12 -10.15
CA GLY A 81 -16.92 -11.72 -9.12
C GLY A 81 -16.21 -11.94 -7.77
N GLU A 82 -15.05 -11.30 -7.56
CA GLU A 82 -14.28 -11.40 -6.32
C GLU A 82 -14.86 -10.46 -5.26
N LYS A 83 -15.06 -10.96 -4.03
CA LYS A 83 -15.41 -10.14 -2.87
C LYS A 83 -14.15 -9.59 -2.20
N ARG A 84 -13.38 -8.79 -2.94
CA ARG A 84 -12.13 -8.16 -2.45
C ARG A 84 -12.36 -6.70 -2.12
N VAL A 85 -11.79 -6.24 -1.01
CA VAL A 85 -11.85 -4.85 -0.57
C VAL A 85 -10.61 -4.10 -1.03
N GLY A 86 -10.81 -2.89 -1.58
CA GLY A 86 -9.75 -1.92 -1.85
C GLY A 86 -9.75 -0.83 -0.78
N ILE A 87 -8.60 -0.59 -0.15
CA ILE A 87 -8.41 0.38 0.93
C ILE A 87 -7.34 1.38 0.52
N ALA A 88 -7.67 2.67 0.48
CA ALA A 88 -6.71 3.75 0.31
C ALA A 88 -6.38 4.40 1.67
N VAL A 89 -5.08 4.56 1.96
CA VAL A 89 -4.61 5.31 3.12
C VAL A 89 -3.94 6.59 2.62
N ILE A 90 -4.60 7.72 2.79
CA ILE A 90 -4.17 9.04 2.31
C ILE A 90 -3.92 10.00 3.47
N GLY A 91 -2.84 10.77 3.39
CA GLY A 91 -2.58 11.88 4.33
C GLY A 91 -3.35 13.13 3.91
N ASP A 92 -3.66 13.98 4.87
CA ASP A 92 -4.34 15.27 4.68
C ASP A 92 -3.63 16.16 3.63
N GLY A 93 -2.31 16.23 3.66
CA GLY A 93 -1.53 16.96 2.66
C GLY A 93 -1.69 16.42 1.23
N ALA A 94 -1.87 15.10 1.08
CA ALA A 94 -2.07 14.45 -0.22
C ALA A 94 -3.51 14.59 -0.74
N MET A 95 -4.48 14.91 0.12
CA MET A 95 -5.87 15.19 -0.28
C MET A 95 -6.04 16.55 -0.97
N THR A 96 -5.07 17.46 -0.85
CA THR A 96 -5.15 18.82 -1.46
C THR A 96 -4.76 18.88 -2.93
N ALA A 97 -4.15 17.82 -3.47
CA ALA A 97 -3.83 17.72 -4.88
C ALA A 97 -5.02 17.13 -5.65
N GLY A 98 -5.42 17.78 -6.75
CA GLY A 98 -6.69 17.58 -7.44
C GLY A 98 -6.95 16.21 -8.11
N MET A 99 -6.11 15.21 -7.85
CA MET A 99 -6.29 13.79 -8.24
C MET A 99 -6.83 12.91 -7.10
N ALA A 100 -6.90 13.45 -5.87
CA ALA A 100 -7.48 12.77 -4.71
C ALA A 100 -9.01 12.65 -4.85
#